data_AF-A0AB73NFM7-F1
#
_entry.id   AF-A0AB73NFM7-F1
#
_cell.length_a   1.000
_cell.length_b   1.000
_cell.length_c   1.000
_cell.angle_alpha   90.00
_cell.angle_beta   90.00
_cell.angle_gamma   90.00
#
_symmetry.space_group_name_H-M   'P 1'
#
loop_
_entity.id
_entity.type
_entity.pdbx_description
1 polymer ?
#
loop_
_entity_poly.entity_id
_entity_poly.type
_entity_poly.pdbx_seq_one_letter_code
_entity_poly.pdbx_strand_id
1 'polypeptide(L)'
;MNISENQIRNLNESFDIINLDRIKFAETFFVYLKENNPKYENIFSKIQLEEAKSFMNSARNIALSGAQNVQLEKAIQDFKMECIRICNREEEIPLLERAWLFALEEWLGPWYSHKVEESWQTVFQMLYSEETVLQWNQ
;
A
#
# COMPACT_ATOMS: atom_id res chain seq x y z
N MET A 1 -14.71 5.43 -7.31
CA MET A 1 -14.81 5.49 -5.82
C MET A 1 -13.91 6.63 -5.36
N ASN A 2 -14.30 7.46 -4.38
CA ASN A 2 -13.48 8.62 -3.99
C ASN A 2 -13.07 8.55 -2.51
N ILE A 3 -11.84 8.91 -2.21
CA ILE A 3 -11.31 8.97 -0.84
C ILE A 3 -11.67 10.31 -0.21
N SER A 4 -12.04 10.32 1.08
CA SER A 4 -12.38 11.58 1.77
C SER A 4 -11.14 12.30 2.30
N GLU A 5 -11.24 13.61 2.55
CA GLU A 5 -10.17 14.38 3.21
C GLU A 5 -9.77 13.81 4.58
N ASN A 6 -10.75 13.30 5.34
CA ASN A 6 -10.48 12.65 6.62
C ASN A 6 -9.67 11.37 6.44
N GLN A 7 -9.96 10.57 5.40
CA GLN A 7 -9.18 9.38 5.10
C GLN A 7 -7.77 9.73 4.63
N ILE A 8 -7.60 10.75 3.78
CA ILE A 8 -6.27 11.27 3.42
C ILE A 8 -5.49 11.70 4.66
N ARG A 9 -6.13 12.38 5.62
CA ARG A 9 -5.48 12.73 6.89
C ARG A 9 -5.05 11.50 7.68
N ASN A 10 -5.90 10.47 7.81
CA ASN A 10 -5.54 9.24 8.50
C ASN A 10 -4.38 8.50 7.79
N LEU A 11 -4.37 8.49 6.46
CA LEU A 11 -3.25 7.94 5.67
C LEU A 11 -1.96 8.71 5.95
N ASN A 12 -2.03 10.04 5.96
CA ASN A 12 -0.87 10.90 6.24
C ASN A 12 -0.30 10.65 7.65
N GLU A 13 -1.15 10.70 8.67
CA GLU A 13 -0.75 10.50 10.08
C GLU A 13 -0.18 9.09 10.31
N SER A 14 -0.79 8.05 9.72
CA SER A 14 -0.23 6.70 9.81
C SER A 14 1.12 6.58 9.10
N PHE A 15 1.28 7.23 7.94
CA PHE A 15 2.52 7.16 7.18
C PHE A 15 3.67 7.96 7.81
N ASP A 16 3.39 9.00 8.60
CA ASP A 16 4.41 9.69 9.40
C ASP A 16 5.06 8.74 10.41
N ILE A 17 4.28 7.84 11.02
CA ILE A 17 4.78 6.81 11.94
C ILE A 17 5.55 5.72 11.18
N ILE A 18 5.00 5.25 10.04
CA ILE A 18 5.69 4.29 9.17
C ILE A 18 7.06 4.84 8.73
N ASN A 19 7.16 6.13 8.43
CA ASN A 19 8.38 6.78 7.96
C ASN A 19 9.51 6.80 9.00
N LEU A 20 9.24 6.57 10.29
CA LEU A 20 10.28 6.47 11.31
C LEU A 20 11.28 5.34 11.00
N ASP A 21 10.78 4.20 10.50
CA ASP A 21 11.61 3.13 9.93
C ASP A 21 10.81 2.32 8.88
N ARG A 22 10.61 2.94 7.71
CA ARG A 22 9.80 2.34 6.63
C ARG A 22 10.37 1.03 6.08
N ILE A 23 11.68 0.80 6.22
CA ILE A 23 12.31 -0.43 5.73
C ILE A 23 11.96 -1.58 6.67
N LYS A 24 11.99 -1.33 7.98
CA LYS A 24 11.55 -2.30 8.97
C LYS A 24 10.05 -2.57 8.90
N PHE A 25 9.22 -1.56 8.63
CA PHE A 25 7.80 -1.77 8.31
C PHE A 25 7.63 -2.73 7.11
N ALA A 26 8.35 -2.46 6.01
CA ALA A 26 8.30 -3.31 4.82
C ALA A 26 8.79 -4.74 5.11
N GLU A 27 9.79 -4.90 5.98
CA GLU A 27 10.23 -6.22 6.44
C GLU A 27 9.10 -6.97 7.16
N THR A 28 8.39 -6.35 8.10
CA THR A 28 7.23 -6.95 8.79
C THR A 28 6.16 -7.40 7.81
N PHE A 29 5.85 -6.56 6.82
CA PHE A 29 4.94 -6.88 5.73
C PHE A 29 5.39 -8.12 4.93
N PHE A 30 6.66 -8.18 4.52
CA PHE A 30 7.17 -9.31 3.73
C PHE A 30 7.34 -10.59 4.55
N VAL A 31 7.67 -10.49 5.84
CA VAL A 31 7.68 -11.64 6.77
C VAL A 31 6.28 -12.24 6.86
N TYR A 32 5.25 -11.42 7.08
CA TYR A 32 3.88 -11.91 7.15
C TYR A 32 3.46 -12.63 5.85
N LEU A 33 3.78 -12.06 4.69
CA LEU A 33 3.51 -12.69 3.40
C LEU A 33 4.18 -14.06 3.28
N LYS A 34 5.45 -14.14 3.63
CA LYS A 34 6.26 -15.37 3.61
C LYS A 34 5.65 -16.45 4.50
N GLU A 35 5.31 -16.11 5.74
CA GLU A 35 4.84 -17.06 6.74
C GLU A 35 3.42 -17.58 6.48
N ASN A 36 2.56 -16.75 5.88
CA ASN A 36 1.16 -17.07 5.68
C ASN A 36 0.83 -17.57 4.27
N ASN A 37 1.80 -17.55 3.33
CA ASN A 37 1.56 -17.93 1.94
C ASN A 37 2.79 -18.64 1.34
N PRO A 38 2.73 -19.96 1.06
CA PRO A 38 3.87 -20.74 0.58
C PRO A 38 4.56 -20.18 -0.68
N LYS A 39 3.82 -19.52 -1.58
CA LYS A 39 4.38 -18.92 -2.80
C LYS A 39 5.38 -17.79 -2.53
N TYR A 40 5.32 -17.15 -1.36
CA TYR A 40 6.21 -16.08 -0.92
C TYR A 40 7.34 -16.58 -0.03
N GLU A 41 7.53 -17.90 0.13
CA GLU A 41 8.60 -18.48 0.95
C GLU A 41 9.99 -17.88 0.63
N ASN A 42 10.24 -17.62 -0.65
CA ASN A 42 11.50 -17.07 -1.17
C ASN A 42 11.41 -15.55 -1.50
N ILE A 43 10.50 -14.80 -0.88
CA ILE A 43 10.30 -13.38 -1.22
C ILE A 43 11.57 -12.54 -1.02
N PHE A 44 12.35 -12.80 0.02
CA PHE A 44 13.60 -12.09 0.32
C PHE A 44 14.75 -12.41 -0.63
N SER A 45 14.66 -13.47 -1.44
CA SER A 45 15.62 -13.71 -2.52
C SER A 45 15.20 -13.03 -3.83
N LYS A 46 13.97 -12.50 -3.90
CA LYS A 46 13.38 -11.89 -5.11
C LYS A 46 13.28 -10.37 -5.01
N ILE A 47 12.88 -9.86 -3.84
CA ILE A 47 12.75 -8.43 -3.57
C ILE A 47 14.08 -7.92 -3.04
N GLN A 48 14.73 -7.01 -3.78
CA GLN A 48 15.89 -6.30 -3.27
C GLN A 48 15.44 -5.03 -2.53
N LEU A 49 16.41 -4.41 -1.86
CA LEU A 49 16.15 -3.23 -1.04
C LEU A 49 15.55 -2.06 -1.84
N GLU A 50 15.95 -1.89 -3.10
CA GLU A 50 15.46 -0.80 -3.94
C GLU A 50 14.00 -1.03 -4.37
N GLU A 51 13.59 -2.27 -4.65
CA GLU A 51 12.19 -2.61 -4.91
C GLU A 51 11.33 -2.38 -3.67
N ALA A 52 11.80 -2.77 -2.48
CA ALA A 52 11.10 -2.50 -1.23
C ALA A 52 10.96 -0.99 -0.97
N LYS A 53 12.01 -0.20 -1.24
CA LYS A 53 11.94 1.27 -1.16
C LYS A 53 10.94 1.85 -2.17
N SER A 54 10.93 1.35 -3.40
CA SER A 54 10.02 1.81 -4.45
C SER A 54 8.57 1.56 -4.06
N PHE A 55 8.25 0.35 -3.56
CA PHE A 55 6.94 0.01 -3.03
C PHE A 55 6.52 0.96 -1.90
N MET A 56 7.37 1.17 -0.89
CA MET A 56 7.06 2.09 0.20
C MET A 56 6.91 3.54 -0.27
N ASN A 57 7.69 3.99 -1.26
CA ASN A 57 7.56 5.34 -1.81
C ASN A 57 6.23 5.54 -2.55
N SER A 58 5.75 4.52 -3.26
CA SER A 58 4.44 4.61 -3.93
C SER A 58 3.29 4.72 -2.92
N ALA A 59 3.33 3.96 -1.82
CA ALA A 59 2.38 4.10 -0.71
C ALA A 59 2.47 5.49 -0.05
N ARG A 60 3.68 6.02 0.12
CA ARG A 60 3.92 7.38 0.62
C ARG A 60 3.26 8.43 -0.26
N ASN A 61 3.34 8.28 -1.58
CA ASN A 61 2.79 9.25 -2.52
C ASN A 61 1.25 9.36 -2.40
N ILE A 62 0.57 8.26 -2.08
CA ILE A 62 -0.88 8.28 -1.79
C ILE A 62 -1.15 9.09 -0.51
N ALA A 63 -0.38 8.85 0.56
CA ALA A 63 -0.52 9.61 1.81
C ALA A 63 -0.18 11.11 1.67
N LEU A 64 0.50 11.49 0.58
CA LEU A 64 0.92 12.88 0.29
C LEU A 64 0.15 13.56 -0.85
N SER A 65 -0.67 12.84 -1.62
CA SER A 65 -1.35 13.40 -2.80
C SER A 65 -2.38 14.47 -2.47
N GLY A 66 -2.71 14.64 -1.18
CA GLY A 66 -3.77 15.53 -0.73
C GLY A 66 -5.14 15.14 -1.33
N ALA A 67 -6.10 16.04 -1.24
CA ALA A 67 -7.43 15.85 -1.83
C ALA A 67 -7.49 16.16 -3.34
N GLN A 68 -6.34 16.34 -4.02
CA GLN A 68 -6.32 16.63 -5.46
C GLN A 68 -6.45 15.34 -6.27
N ASN A 69 -7.60 15.15 -6.92
CA ASN A 69 -7.95 13.91 -7.65
C ASN A 69 -6.86 13.42 -8.62
N VAL A 70 -6.29 14.30 -9.45
CA VAL A 70 -5.31 13.89 -10.48
C VAL A 70 -4.03 13.32 -9.88
N GLN A 71 -3.54 13.91 -8.78
CA GLN A 71 -2.32 13.42 -8.13
C GLN A 71 -2.57 12.09 -7.43
N LEU A 72 -3.74 11.95 -6.82
CA LEU A 72 -4.16 10.72 -6.16
C LEU A 72 -4.34 9.58 -7.16
N GLU A 73 -5.04 9.80 -8.27
CA GLU A 73 -5.25 8.77 -9.30
C GLU A 73 -3.91 8.20 -9.80
N LYS A 74 -2.94 9.08 -10.10
CA LYS A 74 -1.59 8.66 -10.47
C LYS A 74 -0.92 7.87 -9.36
N ALA A 75 -0.98 8.34 -8.11
CA ALA A 75 -0.37 7.65 -6.98
C ALA A 75 -0.96 6.26 -6.75
N ILE A 76 -2.28 6.11 -6.91
CA ILE A 76 -2.99 4.82 -6.83
C ILE A 76 -2.52 3.88 -7.95
N GLN A 77 -2.36 4.37 -9.18
CA GLN A 77 -1.84 3.54 -10.28
C GLN A 77 -0.39 3.12 -10.04
N ASP A 78 0.48 4.04 -9.60
CA ASP A 78 1.88 3.72 -9.28
C ASP A 78 1.94 2.65 -8.18
N PHE A 79 1.12 2.77 -7.13
CA PHE A 79 1.03 1.76 -6.06
C PHE A 79 0.47 0.41 -6.55
N LYS A 80 -0.52 0.43 -7.46
CA LYS A 80 -1.02 -0.80 -8.11
C LYS A 80 0.08 -1.53 -8.85
N MET A 81 0.89 -0.82 -9.63
CA MET A 81 2.00 -1.41 -10.40
C MET A 81 3.07 -2.03 -9.48
N GLU A 82 3.34 -1.39 -8.36
CA GLU A 82 4.23 -1.91 -7.31
C GLU A 82 3.66 -3.17 -6.66
N CYS A 83 2.36 -3.19 -6.34
CA CYS A 83 1.68 -4.37 -5.85
C CYS A 83 1.78 -5.54 -6.84
N ILE A 84 1.44 -5.30 -8.12
CA ILE A 84 1.51 -6.31 -9.18
C ILE A 84 2.95 -6.83 -9.35
N ARG A 85 3.98 -6.00 -9.19
CA ARG A 85 5.36 -6.47 -9.24
C ARG A 85 5.69 -7.45 -8.11
N ILE A 86 5.16 -7.22 -6.91
CA ILE A 86 5.38 -8.09 -5.76
C ILE A 86 4.61 -9.41 -5.91
N CYS A 87 3.35 -9.33 -6.34
CA CYS A 87 2.48 -10.51 -6.43
C CYS A 87 2.43 -11.17 -7.80
N ASN A 88 3.03 -10.60 -8.85
CA ASN A 88 2.96 -11.03 -10.25
C ASN A 88 1.56 -11.08 -10.90
N ARG A 89 0.47 -10.98 -10.12
CA ARG A 89 -0.91 -11.16 -10.57
C ARG A 89 -1.86 -10.28 -9.76
N GLU A 90 -2.77 -9.59 -10.42
CA GLU A 90 -3.70 -8.65 -9.76
C GLU A 90 -4.64 -9.35 -8.77
N GLU A 91 -5.04 -10.59 -9.05
CA GLU A 91 -5.92 -11.40 -8.19
C GLU A 91 -5.30 -11.72 -6.83
N GLU A 92 -3.98 -11.51 -6.69
CA GLU A 92 -3.22 -11.80 -5.50
C GLU A 92 -2.99 -10.57 -4.60
N ILE A 93 -3.38 -9.37 -5.06
CA ILE A 93 -3.33 -8.14 -4.26
C ILE A 93 -4.07 -8.24 -2.91
N PRO A 94 -5.19 -8.99 -2.73
CA PRO A 94 -5.82 -9.13 -1.41
C PRO A 94 -4.93 -9.85 -0.37
N LEU A 95 -3.87 -10.53 -0.80
CA LEU A 95 -2.85 -11.09 0.11
C LEU A 95 -1.94 -9.99 0.63
N LEU A 96 -1.59 -9.03 -0.24
CA LEU A 96 -0.81 -7.84 0.12
C LEU A 96 -1.61 -6.93 1.04
N GLU A 97 -2.91 -6.72 0.78
CA GLU A 97 -3.78 -5.95 1.68
C GLU A 97 -3.75 -6.52 3.10
N ARG A 98 -3.96 -7.83 3.26
CA ARG A 98 -3.91 -8.49 4.58
C ARG A 98 -2.56 -8.33 5.27
N ALA A 99 -1.47 -8.46 4.52
CA ALA A 99 -0.12 -8.26 5.06
C ALA A 99 0.14 -6.82 5.46
N TRP A 100 -0.39 -5.86 4.69
CA TRP A 100 -0.29 -4.43 4.97
C TRP A 100 -1.02 -4.08 6.24
N LEU A 101 -2.27 -4.54 6.39
CA LEU A 101 -3.06 -4.28 7.60
C LEU A 101 -2.45 -4.92 8.84
N PHE A 102 -1.90 -6.13 8.73
CA PHE A 102 -1.13 -6.76 9.81
C PHE A 102 0.09 -5.92 10.20
N ALA A 103 0.92 -5.54 9.22
CA ALA A 103 2.10 -4.73 9.47
C ALA A 103 1.72 -3.35 10.07
N LEU A 104 0.59 -2.79 9.64
CA LEU A 104 0.06 -1.53 10.15
C LEU A 104 -0.35 -1.64 11.63
N GLU A 105 -1.05 -2.71 12.02
CA GLU A 105 -1.42 -2.96 13.42
C GLU A 105 -0.18 -3.11 14.30
N GLU A 106 0.76 -3.98 13.90
CA GLU A 106 2.01 -4.22 14.64
C GLU A 106 2.87 -2.96 14.75
N TRP A 107 2.94 -2.15 13.69
CA TRP A 107 3.83 -1.00 13.63
C TRP A 107 3.28 0.23 14.34
N LEU A 108 1.98 0.49 14.21
CA LEU A 108 1.35 1.65 14.83
C LEU A 108 0.99 1.37 16.29
N GLY A 109 0.78 0.12 16.70
CA GLY A 109 0.45 -0.23 18.07
C GLY A 109 -0.67 0.66 18.65
N PRO A 110 -0.43 1.50 19.67
CA PRO A 110 -1.45 2.38 20.25
C PRO A 110 -2.05 3.42 19.28
N TRP A 111 -1.36 3.75 18.19
CA TRP A 111 -1.84 4.69 17.16
C TRP A 111 -2.66 3.99 16.08
N TYR A 112 -2.73 2.66 16.09
CA TYR A 112 -3.60 1.91 15.21
C TYR A 112 -5.07 2.18 15.58
N SER A 113 -5.90 2.41 14.58
CA SER A 113 -7.34 2.63 14.78
C SER A 113 -8.13 2.12 13.60
N HIS A 114 -9.42 1.83 13.84
CA HIS A 114 -10.33 1.41 12.78
C HIS A 114 -10.39 2.41 11.62
N LYS A 115 -10.30 3.72 11.92
CA LYS A 115 -10.28 4.76 10.88
C LYS A 115 -9.04 4.67 9.98
N VAL A 116 -7.88 4.35 10.57
CA VAL A 116 -6.64 4.15 9.83
C VAL A 116 -6.73 2.89 8.96
N GLU A 117 -7.23 1.79 9.53
CA GLU A 117 -7.49 0.54 8.80
C GLU A 117 -8.42 0.75 7.60
N GLU A 118 -9.60 1.33 7.82
CA GLU A 118 -10.60 1.62 6.77
C GLU A 118 -10.03 2.52 5.66
N SER A 119 -9.16 3.47 6.03
CA SER A 119 -8.53 4.37 5.06
C SER A 119 -7.58 3.60 4.13
N TRP A 120 -6.77 2.68 4.66
CA TRP A 120 -5.90 1.83 3.84
C TRP A 120 -6.70 0.78 3.05
N GLN A 121 -7.74 0.19 3.63
CA GLN A 121 -8.66 -0.69 2.88
C GLN A 121 -9.30 0.03 1.69
N THR A 122 -9.70 1.29 1.87
CA THR A 122 -10.23 2.10 0.76
C THR A 122 -9.19 2.28 -0.34
N VAL A 123 -7.93 2.51 0.00
CA VAL A 123 -6.83 2.56 -0.99
C VAL A 123 -6.71 1.25 -1.76
N PHE A 124 -6.74 0.09 -1.08
CA PHE A 124 -6.69 -1.21 -1.75
C PHE A 124 -7.90 -1.45 -2.65
N GLN A 125 -9.10 -1.05 -2.23
CA GLN A 125 -10.32 -1.14 -3.06
C GLN A 125 -10.20 -0.29 -4.33
N MET A 126 -9.57 0.89 -4.25
CA MET A 126 -9.34 1.76 -5.40
C MET A 126 -8.37 1.17 -6.43
N LEU A 127 -7.56 0.16 -6.09
CA LEU A 127 -6.69 -0.51 -7.06
C LEU A 127 -7.49 -1.28 -8.14
N TYR A 128 -8.73 -1.66 -7.83
CA TYR A 128 -9.61 -2.42 -8.72
C TYR A 128 -10.58 -1.55 -9.51
N SER A 129 -10.60 -0.23 -9.31
CA SER A 129 -11.48 0.64 -10.10
C SER A 129 -10.97 0.71 -11.55
N GLU A 130 -11.83 0.34 -12.50
CA GLU A 130 -11.54 0.32 -13.95
C GLU A 130 -11.35 1.72 -14.58
N GLU A 131 -11.58 2.80 -13.82
CA GLU A 131 -11.63 4.18 -14.34
C GLU A 131 -10.28 4.70 -14.90
N THR A 132 -9.16 4.03 -14.65
CA THR A 132 -7.82 4.50 -15.04
C THR A 132 -7.31 4.04 -16.41
N VAL A 133 -8.06 3.21 -17.15
CA VAL A 133 -7.60 2.70 -18.46
C VAL A 133 -8.00 3.60 -19.65
N LEU A 134 -8.94 4.53 -19.46
CA LEU A 134 -9.57 5.25 -20.59
C LEU A 134 -9.01 6.64 -20.94
N GLN A 135 -8.08 7.20 -20.17
CA GLN A 135 -7.61 8.59 -20.41
C GLN A 135 -6.22 8.74 -21.05
N TRP A 136 -5.51 7.66 -21.36
CA TRP A 136 -4.17 7.73 -21.98
C TRP A 136 -4.15 7.48 -23.49
N ASN A 137 -5.31 7.38 -24.13
CA ASN A 137 -5.46 7.12 -25.57
C ASN A 137 -6.14 8.27 -26.36
N GLN A 138 -5.99 9.53 -25.94
CA GLN A 138 -6.43 10.70 -26.73
C GLN A 138 -5.30 11.71 -26.90
#